data_AF-A0A4P8QBS4-F1
#
_entry.id   AF-A0A4P8QBS4-F1
#
_cell.length_a   1.000
_cell.length_b   1.000
_cell.length_c   1.000
_cell.angle_alpha   90.00
_cell.angle_beta   90.00
_cell.angle_gamma   90.00
#
_symmetry.space_group_name_H-M   'P 1'
#
loop_
_entity.id
_entity.type
_entity.pdbx_description
1 polymer ?
#
loop_
_entity_poly.entity_id
_entity_poly.type
_entity_poly.pdbx_seq_one_letter_code
_entity_poly.pdbx_strand_id
1 'polypeptide(L)'
;MAKHWKIVGIDSLKPFFEQLVPFGQITEQQMVELLKRLASKHLTEGELIDCAKRGNVVGHRDLLRVESDTRPGSVLLYTTLDPHYLATVVDVF
;
A
#
# COMPACT_ATOMS: atom_id res chain seq x y z
N MET A 1 10.03 21.64 9.59
CA MET A 1 9.00 20.71 9.08
C MET A 1 9.67 19.39 8.79
N ALA A 2 9.26 18.33 9.50
CA ALA A 2 9.79 17.00 9.26
C ALA A 2 8.79 16.22 8.40
N LYS A 3 9.22 15.82 7.21
CA LYS A 3 8.40 14.98 6.32
C LYS A 3 8.28 13.58 6.91
N HIS A 4 7.09 13.01 6.82
CA HIS A 4 6.80 11.64 7.20
C HIS A 4 5.94 10.97 6.14
N TRP A 5 6.12 9.66 5.97
CA TRP A 5 5.09 8.83 5.38
C TRP A 5 4.01 8.57 6.44
N LYS A 6 2.77 8.91 6.12
CA LYS A 6 1.58 8.49 6.84
C LYS A 6 0.97 7.30 6.13
N ILE A 7 0.96 6.15 6.81
CA ILE A 7 0.35 4.91 6.33
C ILE A 7 -0.99 4.74 7.06
N VAL A 8 -2.07 4.46 6.34
CA VAL A 8 -3.40 4.22 6.90
C VAL A 8 -3.98 2.94 6.32
N GLY A 9 -4.58 2.11 7.15
CA GLY A 9 -5.41 0.98 6.74
C GLY A 9 -6.89 1.32 6.95
N ILE A 10 -7.70 1.13 5.92
CA ILE A 10 -9.14 1.39 5.88
C ILE A 10 -9.86 0.10 5.50
N ASP A 11 -10.80 -0.33 6.32
CA ASP A 11 -11.71 -1.43 5.99
C ASP A 11 -13.09 -0.83 5.72
N SER A 12 -13.55 -0.92 4.47
CA SER A 12 -14.71 -0.20 3.94
C SER A 12 -14.61 1.32 4.15
N LEU A 13 -15.16 1.85 5.26
CA LEU A 13 -15.16 3.28 5.61
C LEU A 13 -14.48 3.57 6.95
N LYS A 14 -13.93 2.55 7.62
CA LYS A 14 -13.40 2.68 8.97
C LYS A 14 -11.87 2.53 8.96
N PRO A 15 -11.12 3.55 9.41
CA PRO A 15 -9.68 3.37 9.61
C PRO A 15 -9.46 2.42 10.79
N PHE A 16 -8.55 1.45 10.61
CA PHE A 16 -8.19 0.47 11.64
C PHE A 16 -6.68 0.45 11.95
N PHE A 17 -5.88 1.13 11.12
CA PHE A 17 -4.43 1.20 11.27
C PHE A 17 -3.95 2.59 10.87
N GLU A 18 -3.03 3.15 11.66
CA GLU A 18 -2.30 4.36 11.30
C GLU A 18 -0.86 4.28 11.83
N GLN A 19 0.10 4.64 10.99
CA GLN A 19 1.51 4.68 11.37
C GLN A 19 2.23 5.81 10.64
N LEU A 20 3.09 6.53 11.36
CA LEU A 20 4.03 7.49 10.80
C LEU A 20 5.42 6.86 10.68
N VAL A 21 6.08 7.08 9.55
CA VAL A 21 7.47 6.69 9.32
C VAL A 21 8.25 7.91 8.85
N PRO A 22 9.38 8.27 9.48
CA PRO A 22 10.20 9.39 9.04
C PRO A 22 10.59 9.28 7.56
N PHE A 23 10.42 10.38 6.83
CA PHE A 23 10.78 10.43 5.42
C PHE A 23 12.30 10.25 5.24
N GLY A 24 12.70 9.46 4.25
CA GLY A 24 14.10 9.10 4.01
C GLY A 24 14.56 7.78 4.65
N GLN A 25 13.80 7.19 5.58
CA GLN A 25 14.08 5.84 6.09
C GLN A 25 13.58 4.72 5.17
N ILE A 26 12.55 5.02 4.38
CA ILE A 26 11.92 4.09 3.42
C ILE A 26 11.81 4.81 2.08
N THR A 27 12.33 4.18 1.03
CA THR A 27 12.15 4.63 -0.36
C THR A 27 10.73 4.35 -0.85
N GLU A 28 10.27 5.04 -1.89
CA GLU A 28 8.95 4.82 -2.46
C GLU A 28 8.72 3.34 -2.87
N GLN A 29 9.71 2.70 -3.51
CA GLN A 29 9.62 1.29 -3.89
C GLN A 29 9.51 0.36 -2.66
N GLN A 30 10.24 0.65 -1.58
CA GLN A 30 10.11 -0.11 -0.33
C GLN A 30 8.74 0.14 0.33
N MET A 31 8.18 1.34 0.18
CA MET A 31 6.81 1.64 0.64
C MET A 31 5.78 0.84 -0.15
N VAL A 32 5.92 0.74 -1.48
CA VAL A 32 5.08 -0.14 -2.32
C VAL A 32 5.11 -1.58 -1.79
N GLU A 33 6.31 -2.15 -1.55
CA GLU A 33 6.43 -3.51 -1.02
C GLU A 33 5.87 -3.67 0.40
N LEU A 34 5.97 -2.63 1.24
CA LEU A 34 5.35 -2.63 2.56
C LEU A 34 3.82 -2.67 2.45
N LEU A 35 3.22 -1.86 1.58
CA LEU A 35 1.76 -1.84 1.37
C LEU A 35 1.26 -3.21 0.87
N LYS A 36 1.99 -3.86 -0.05
CA LYS A 36 1.67 -5.23 -0.48
C LYS A 36 1.68 -6.23 0.67
N ARG A 37 2.69 -6.17 1.54
CA ARG A 37 2.81 -7.06 2.72
C ARG A 37 1.73 -6.81 3.77
N LEU A 38 1.22 -5.59 3.86
CA LEU A 38 0.09 -5.26 4.73
C LEU A 38 -1.20 -5.81 4.15
N ALA A 39 -1.46 -5.56 2.86
CA ALA A 39 -2.65 -6.08 2.17
C ALA A 39 -2.68 -7.62 2.11
N SER A 40 -1.53 -8.28 1.97
CA SER A 40 -1.45 -9.75 1.92
C SER A 40 -1.96 -10.44 3.19
N LYS A 41 -2.07 -9.72 4.32
CA LYS A 41 -2.62 -10.27 5.58
C LYS A 41 -4.11 -10.59 5.49
N HIS A 42 -4.80 -10.03 4.50
CA HIS A 42 -6.25 -10.21 4.29
C HIS A 42 -6.57 -11.19 3.17
N LEU A 43 -5.55 -11.79 2.56
CA LEU A 43 -5.71 -12.76 1.48
C LEU A 43 -5.58 -14.19 2.00
N THR A 44 -6.33 -15.09 1.40
CA THR A 44 -6.12 -16.53 1.58
C THR A 44 -4.82 -16.98 0.91
N GLU A 45 -4.29 -18.13 1.30
CA GLU A 45 -3.08 -18.70 0.70
C GLU A 45 -3.27 -18.94 -0.81
N GLY A 46 -4.47 -19.36 -1.23
CA GLY A 46 -4.80 -19.55 -2.63
C GLY A 46 -4.73 -18.24 -3.44
N GLU A 47 -5.25 -17.16 -2.87
CA GLU A 47 -5.19 -15.83 -3.51
C GLU A 47 -3.77 -15.27 -3.57
N LEU A 48 -2.96 -15.53 -2.54
CA LEU A 48 -1.53 -15.16 -2.56
C LEU A 48 -0.77 -15.91 -3.66
N ILE A 49 -1.03 -17.22 -3.82
CA ILE A 49 -0.45 -18.03 -4.90
C ILE A 49 -0.91 -17.50 -6.26
N ASP A 50 -2.19 -17.17 -6.41
CA ASP A 50 -2.74 -16.57 -7.64
C ASP A 50 -2.07 -15.22 -7.98
N CYS A 51 -1.80 -14.39 -6.97
CA CYS A 51 -1.06 -13.12 -7.15
C CYS A 51 0.40 -13.34 -7.53
N ALA A 52 1.03 -14.42 -7.07
CA ALA A 52 2.41 -14.76 -7.40
C ALA A 52 2.59 -15.34 -8.82
N LYS A 53 1.51 -15.74 -9.49
CA LYS A 53 1.57 -16.21 -10.89
C LYS A 53 2.00 -15.07 -11.82
N ARG A 54 2.61 -15.44 -12.95
CA ARG A 54 2.92 -14.49 -14.03
C ARG A 54 1.62 -13.89 -14.59
N GLY A 55 1.62 -12.59 -14.89
CA GLY A 55 0.43 -11.82 -15.25
C GLY A 55 -0.44 -12.37 -16.40
N ASN A 56 0.16 -13.16 -17.29
CA ASN A 56 -0.52 -13.71 -18.48
C ASN A 56 -0.94 -15.18 -18.31
N VAL A 57 -0.84 -15.74 -17.10
CA VAL A 57 -1.20 -17.14 -16.81
C VAL A 57 -2.64 -17.21 -16.28
N VAL A 58 -3.37 -18.23 -16.69
CA VAL A 58 -4.74 -18.50 -16.20
C VAL A 58 -4.75 -18.56 -14.67
N GLY A 59 -5.68 -17.81 -14.09
CA GLY A 59 -5.83 -17.69 -12.64
C GLY A 59 -4.87 -16.73 -11.96
N HIS A 60 -4.12 -15.90 -12.70
CA HIS A 60 -3.45 -14.74 -12.11
C HIS A 60 -4.49 -13.72 -11.60
N ARG A 61 -4.23 -13.12 -10.43
CA ARG A 61 -5.02 -12.02 -9.88
C ARG A 61 -4.10 -10.88 -9.44
N ASP A 62 -4.48 -9.64 -9.74
CA ASP A 62 -3.69 -8.45 -9.39
C ASP A 62 -4.18 -7.81 -8.07
N LEU A 63 -4.46 -8.63 -7.04
CA LEU A 63 -5.07 -8.15 -5.78
C LEU A 63 -4.09 -7.32 -4.92
N LEU A 64 -2.78 -7.55 -5.09
CA LEU A 64 -1.72 -6.83 -4.40
C LEU A 64 -1.14 -5.68 -5.24
N ARG A 65 -1.88 -5.23 -6.26
CA ARG A 65 -1.49 -4.05 -7.02
C ARG A 65 -1.45 -2.83 -6.10
N VAL A 66 -0.37 -2.06 -6.24
CA VAL A 66 -0.26 -0.73 -5.64
C VAL A 66 -0.28 0.27 -6.77
N GLU A 67 -1.20 1.22 -6.69
CA GLU A 67 -1.28 2.35 -7.61
C GLU A 67 -0.69 3.60 -6.97
N SER A 68 -0.29 4.54 -7.81
CA SER A 68 0.29 5.81 -7.40
C SER A 68 -0.46 6.98 -8.04
N ASP A 69 -0.94 7.93 -7.24
CA ASP A 69 -1.34 9.26 -7.69
C ASP A 69 -0.26 10.24 -7.26
N THR A 70 0.54 10.71 -8.23
CA THR A 70 1.62 11.67 -7.99
C THR A 70 1.19 13.03 -8.53
N ARG A 71 1.08 14.01 -7.62
CA ARG A 71 0.81 15.41 -7.93
C ARG A 71 2.01 16.25 -7.52
N PRO A 72 2.21 17.46 -8.08
CA PRO A 72 3.30 18.33 -7.65
C PRO A 72 3.26 18.55 -6.13
N GLY A 73 4.28 18.05 -5.42
CA GLY A 73 4.40 18.15 -3.97
C GLY A 73 3.65 17.08 -3.15
N SER A 74 2.97 16.11 -3.78
CA SER A 74 2.26 15.03 -3.08
C SER A 74 2.43 13.69 -3.79
N VAL A 75 2.73 12.65 -3.00
CA VAL A 75 2.74 11.26 -3.44
C VAL A 75 1.68 10.52 -2.63
N LEU A 76 0.78 9.84 -3.32
CA LEU A 76 -0.19 8.92 -2.74
C LEU A 76 0.02 7.54 -3.36
N LEU A 77 0.32 6.54 -2.54
CA LEU A 77 0.34 5.13 -2.91
C LEU A 77 -0.85 4.44 -2.26
N TYR A 78 -1.55 3.56 -2.97
CA TYR A 78 -2.69 2.84 -2.41
C TYR A 78 -2.88 1.45 -3.01
N THR A 79 -3.40 0.52 -2.20
CA THR A 79 -3.82 -0.82 -2.65
C THR A 79 -5.26 -0.78 -3.15
N THR A 80 -5.56 -1.58 -4.17
CA THR A 80 -6.91 -1.63 -4.77
C THR A 80 -7.85 -2.62 -4.10
N LEU A 81 -7.33 -3.50 -3.24
CA LEU A 81 -8.10 -4.45 -2.45
C LEU A 81 -8.63 -3.80 -1.16
N ASP A 82 -9.87 -4.14 -0.78
CA ASP A 82 -10.46 -3.86 0.54
C ASP A 82 -10.16 -5.05 1.49
N PRO A 83 -9.57 -4.86 2.68
CA PRO A 83 -9.14 -3.59 3.29
C PRO A 83 -8.01 -2.87 2.54
N HIS A 84 -8.20 -1.57 2.31
CA HIS A 84 -7.28 -0.69 1.61
C HIS A 84 -6.16 -0.21 2.53
N TYR A 85 -4.93 -0.21 2.01
CA TYR A 85 -3.82 0.49 2.62
C TYR A 85 -3.39 1.65 1.72
N LEU A 86 -3.14 2.80 2.32
CA LEU A 86 -2.64 3.99 1.65
C LEU A 86 -1.42 4.55 2.36
N ALA A 87 -0.48 5.11 1.61
CA ALA A 87 0.66 5.85 2.11
C ALA A 87 0.74 7.22 1.44
N THR A 88 0.89 8.28 2.23
CA THR A 88 1.07 9.64 1.71
C THR A 88 2.14 10.39 2.47
N VAL A 89 2.79 11.36 1.82
CA VAL A 89 3.80 12.22 2.47
C VAL A 89 3.09 13.40 3.14
N VAL A 90 3.34 13.58 4.43
CA VAL A 90 2.80 14.68 5.25
C VAL A 90 3.93 15.45 5.93
N ASP A 91 3.71 16.74 6.16
CA ASP A 91 4.57 17.56 7.01
C ASP A 91 4.06 17.48 8.46
N VAL A 92 4.97 17.14 9.39
CA VAL A 92 4.69 17.10 10.83
C VAL A 92 5.43 18.26 11.52
N PHE A 93 4.75 18.89 12.48
CA PHE A 93 5.24 20.04 13.26
C PHE A 93 6.03 19.61 14.49
#